data_AF-A0A7S3ANJ6-F1
#
_entry.id   AF-A0A7S3ANJ6-F1
#
_cell.length_a   1.000
_cell.length_b   1.000
_cell.length_c   1.000
_cell.angle_alpha   90.00
_cell.angle_beta   90.00
_cell.angle_gamma   90.00
#
_symmetry.space_group_name_H-M   'P 1'
#
loop_
_entity.id
_entity.type
_entity.pdbx_description
1 polymer ?
#
loop_
_entity_poly.entity_id
_entity_poly.type
_entity_poly.pdbx_seq_one_letter_code
_entity_poly.pdbx_strand_id
1 'polypeptide(L)'
;RNKPDKQTVVPQRAVPLVMRAVPLCDLRGLGGKEGAAVAAALPDVRTLGELACVPVERLVALFGRERANWLSLSSRGEWEEPVKPDGVAPKSLNAFKSFGPTGGDTLRQW
;
A
#
# COMPACT_ATOMS: atom_id res chain seq x y z
N ARG A 1 15.20 -4.65 0.55
CA ARG A 1 16.36 -5.03 -0.28
C ARG A 1 17.70 -4.96 0.45
N ASN A 2 17.84 -4.32 1.61
CA ASN A 2 19.06 -4.39 2.42
C ASN A 2 18.68 -4.71 3.88
N LYS A 3 18.72 -5.98 4.25
CA LYS A 3 18.43 -6.50 5.61
C LYS A 3 19.43 -7.63 5.91
N PRO A 4 19.72 -7.94 7.19
CA PRO A 4 19.48 -7.12 8.39
C PRO A 4 20.55 -6.02 8.58
N ASP A 5 20.34 -5.11 9.53
CA ASP A 5 21.30 -4.09 10.00
C ASP A 5 21.95 -3.22 8.89
N LYS A 6 21.11 -2.61 8.05
CA LYS A 6 21.54 -1.70 6.98
C LYS A 6 20.59 -0.51 6.86
N GLN A 7 21.13 0.59 6.35
CA GLN A 7 20.37 1.77 5.95
C GLN A 7 20.30 1.86 4.43
N THR A 8 19.17 2.36 3.90
CA THR A 8 19.05 2.71 2.48
C THR A 8 18.52 4.13 2.40
N VAL A 9 19.27 4.99 1.73
CA VAL A 9 18.88 6.38 1.46
C VAL A 9 18.41 6.45 0.02
N VAL A 10 17.21 6.99 -0.21
CA VAL A 10 16.63 7.18 -1.55
C VAL A 10 16.50 8.68 -1.81
N PRO A 11 17.45 9.29 -2.53
CA PRO A 11 17.31 10.69 -2.95
C PRO A 11 16.26 10.81 -4.05
N GLN A 12 15.61 11.98 -4.18
CA GLN A 12 14.53 12.21 -5.16
C GLN A 12 14.91 11.80 -6.59
N ARG A 13 16.13 12.13 -7.03
CA ARG A 13 16.67 11.75 -8.35
C ARG A 13 16.69 10.24 -8.62
N ALA A 14 16.73 9.42 -7.57
CA ALA A 14 16.75 7.96 -7.66
C ALA A 14 15.35 7.34 -7.65
N VAL A 15 14.30 8.10 -7.34
CA VAL A 15 12.93 7.57 -7.23
C VAL A 15 12.47 6.89 -8.52
N PRO A 16 12.63 7.47 -9.74
CA PRO A 16 12.22 6.78 -10.97
C PRO A 16 12.93 5.43 -11.17
N LEU A 17 14.22 5.37 -10.81
CA LEU A 17 15.01 4.14 -10.90
C LEU A 17 14.50 3.07 -9.92
N VAL A 18 14.18 3.46 -8.69
CA VAL A 18 13.63 2.55 -7.67
C VAL A 18 12.26 2.05 -8.10
N MET A 19 11.34 2.97 -8.45
CA MET A 19 9.94 2.66 -8.77
C MET A 19 9.78 1.74 -9.98
N ARG A 20 10.69 1.81 -10.96
CA ARG A 20 10.73 0.88 -12.11
C ARG A 20 10.76 -0.59 -11.73
N ALA A 21 11.32 -0.93 -10.56
CA ALA A 21 11.46 -2.31 -10.11
C ALA A 21 10.48 -2.69 -8.98
N VAL A 22 9.68 -1.74 -8.46
CA VAL A 22 8.74 -2.00 -7.38
C VAL A 22 7.42 -2.53 -7.97
N PRO A 23 6.96 -3.75 -7.61
CA PRO A 23 5.65 -4.25 -8.00
C PRO A 23 4.52 -3.31 -7.58
N LEU A 24 3.47 -3.22 -8.40
CA LEU A 24 2.30 -2.38 -8.12
C LEU A 24 1.71 -2.63 -6.73
N CYS A 25 1.54 -3.89 -6.36
CA CYS A 25 0.91 -4.29 -5.08
C CYS A 25 1.82 -4.10 -3.86
N ASP A 26 3.12 -3.79 -4.06
CA ASP A 26 4.04 -3.50 -2.95
C ASP A 26 3.88 -2.04 -2.46
N LEU A 27 3.16 -1.18 -3.20
CA LEU A 27 2.81 0.14 -2.72
C LEU A 27 1.85 0.05 -1.53
N ARG A 28 2.16 0.79 -0.46
CA ARG A 28 1.30 0.86 0.72
C ARG A 28 -0.12 1.28 0.32
N GLY A 29 -1.11 0.49 0.73
CA GLY A 29 -2.52 0.70 0.36
C GLY A 29 -2.96 -0.04 -0.91
N LEU A 30 -2.05 -0.73 -1.62
CA LEU A 30 -2.37 -1.63 -2.75
C LEU A 30 -2.04 -3.11 -2.47
N GLY A 31 -1.67 -3.50 -1.25
CA GLY A 31 -1.31 -4.90 -0.93
C GLY A 31 -2.49 -5.90 -0.85
N GLY A 32 -3.72 -5.49 -1.17
CA GLY A 32 -4.92 -6.32 -1.01
C GLY A 32 -5.88 -6.23 -2.18
N LYS A 33 -7.18 -6.30 -1.90
CA LYS A 33 -8.25 -6.21 -2.92
C LYS A 33 -8.14 -4.94 -3.77
N GLU A 34 -7.73 -3.84 -3.14
CA GLU A 34 -7.50 -2.56 -3.83
C GLU A 34 -6.42 -2.66 -4.91
N GLY A 35 -5.27 -3.29 -4.64
CA GLY A 35 -4.24 -3.47 -5.67
C GLY A 35 -4.67 -4.43 -6.76
N ALA A 36 -5.41 -5.48 -6.41
CA ALA A 36 -5.98 -6.40 -7.40
C ALA A 36 -6.96 -5.68 -8.33
N ALA A 37 -7.80 -4.78 -7.81
CA ALA A 37 -8.71 -3.97 -8.62
C ALA A 37 -7.96 -3.01 -9.56
N VAL A 38 -6.91 -2.35 -9.07
CA VAL A 38 -6.05 -1.48 -9.90
C VAL A 38 -5.34 -2.28 -11.00
N ALA A 39 -4.77 -3.44 -10.66
CA ALA A 39 -4.10 -4.31 -11.62
C ALA A 39 -5.07 -4.86 -12.69
N ALA A 40 -6.32 -5.15 -12.32
CA ALA A 40 -7.34 -5.59 -13.26
C ALA A 40 -7.76 -4.47 -14.24
N ALA A 41 -7.86 -3.22 -13.75
CA ALA A 41 -8.20 -2.06 -14.57
C ALA A 41 -7.03 -1.56 -15.44
N LEU A 42 -5.79 -1.86 -15.07
CA LEU A 42 -4.56 -1.52 -15.77
C LEU A 42 -3.70 -2.78 -16.01
N PRO A 43 -4.13 -3.70 -16.90
CA PRO A 43 -3.45 -4.99 -17.09
C PRO A 43 -2.03 -4.86 -17.68
N ASP A 44 -1.74 -3.71 -18.29
CA ASP A 44 -0.44 -3.30 -18.83
C ASP A 44 0.54 -2.78 -17.76
N VAL A 45 0.08 -2.58 -16.52
CA VAL A 45 0.86 -1.97 -15.44
C VAL A 45 1.16 -3.01 -14.35
N ARG A 46 2.44 -3.34 -14.19
CA ARG A 46 2.94 -4.32 -13.20
C ARG A 46 3.81 -3.68 -12.13
N THR A 47 4.40 -2.52 -12.44
CA THR A 47 5.34 -1.81 -11.57
C THR A 47 4.88 -0.39 -11.30
N LEU A 48 5.43 0.23 -10.25
CA LEU A 48 5.16 1.63 -9.94
C LEU A 48 5.74 2.59 -10.98
N GLY A 49 6.85 2.22 -11.63
CA GLY A 49 7.39 2.99 -12.75
C GLY A 49 6.43 3.03 -13.94
N GLU A 50 5.78 1.92 -14.27
CA GLU A 50 4.74 1.88 -15.30
C GLU A 50 3.50 2.67 -14.88
N LEU A 51 3.08 2.56 -13.62
CA LEU A 51 1.97 3.34 -13.08
C LEU A 51 2.22 4.85 -13.18
N ALA A 52 3.46 5.29 -12.91
CA ALA A 52 3.86 6.70 -13.00
C ALA A 52 3.78 7.27 -14.44
N CYS A 53 3.84 6.41 -15.46
CA CYS A 53 3.70 6.78 -16.86
C CYS A 53 2.24 6.80 -17.35
N VAL A 54 1.28 6.32 -16.55
CA VAL A 54 -0.14 6.34 -16.94
C VAL A 54 -0.64 7.79 -16.93
N PRO A 55 -1.25 8.27 -18.03
CA PRO A 55 -1.84 9.61 -18.07
C PRO A 55 -2.85 9.81 -16.95
N VAL A 56 -2.80 10.97 -16.28
CA VAL A 56 -3.67 11.28 -15.14
C VAL A 56 -5.14 11.21 -15.56
N GLU A 57 -5.46 11.59 -16.79
CA GLU A 57 -6.81 11.56 -17.35
C GLU A 57 -7.34 10.12 -17.42
N ARG A 58 -6.50 9.15 -17.79
CA ARG A 58 -6.86 7.71 -17.78
C ARG A 58 -7.11 7.24 -16.35
N LEU A 59 -6.28 7.67 -15.39
CA LEU A 59 -6.47 7.35 -13.97
C LEU A 59 -7.77 7.95 -13.42
N VAL A 60 -8.09 9.20 -13.78
CA VAL A 60 -9.32 9.89 -13.36
C VAL A 60 -10.55 9.18 -13.92
N ALA A 61 -10.52 8.78 -15.19
CA ALA A 61 -11.61 8.05 -15.83
C ALA A 61 -11.89 6.69 -15.15
N LEU A 62 -10.85 6.00 -14.67
CA LEU A 62 -10.99 4.67 -14.06
C LEU A 62 -11.32 4.71 -12.56
N PHE A 63 -10.75 5.66 -11.81
CA PHE A 63 -10.76 5.63 -10.34
C PHE A 63 -11.31 6.89 -9.69
N GLY A 64 -11.69 7.90 -10.47
CA GLY A 64 -12.10 9.21 -9.97
C GLY A 64 -10.91 10.09 -9.57
N ARG A 65 -11.18 11.39 -9.37
CA ARG A 65 -10.14 12.43 -9.25
C ARG A 65 -9.20 12.24 -8.06
N GLU A 66 -9.75 11.98 -6.88
CA GLU A 66 -8.96 11.84 -5.65
C GLU A 66 -8.02 10.64 -5.72
N ARG A 67 -8.55 9.48 -6.13
CA ARG A 67 -7.77 8.26 -6.22
C ARG A 67 -6.73 8.32 -7.33
N ALA A 68 -7.08 8.93 -8.47
CA ALA A 68 -6.13 9.17 -9.55
C ALA A 68 -4.96 10.04 -9.10
N ASN A 69 -5.22 11.12 -8.36
CA ASN A 69 -4.17 11.98 -7.81
C ASN A 69 -3.26 11.19 -6.87
N TRP A 70 -3.84 10.39 -5.97
CA TRP A 70 -3.08 9.52 -5.07
C TRP A 70 -2.20 8.51 -5.81
N LEU A 71 -2.75 7.79 -6.80
CA LEU A 71 -2.01 6.80 -7.60
C LEU A 71 -0.85 7.45 -8.35
N SER A 72 -1.10 8.63 -8.92
CA SER A 72 -0.13 9.36 -9.71
C SER A 72 1.02 9.90 -8.84
N LEU A 73 0.71 10.57 -7.73
CA LEU A 73 1.73 11.11 -6.83
C LEU A 73 2.49 10.00 -6.09
N SER A 74 1.80 8.95 -5.63
CA SER A 74 2.45 7.85 -4.89
C SER A 74 3.42 7.05 -5.77
N SER A 75 3.07 6.82 -7.04
CA SER A 75 3.96 6.13 -7.99
C SER A 75 5.22 6.95 -8.36
N ARG A 76 5.16 8.28 -8.19
CA ARG A 76 6.32 9.20 -8.34
C ARG A 76 7.06 9.50 -7.04
N GLY A 77 6.61 8.96 -5.91
CA GLY A 77 7.18 9.26 -4.60
C GLY A 77 6.93 10.70 -4.13
N GLU A 78 5.85 11.33 -4.59
CA GLU A 78 5.46 12.73 -4.35
C GLU A 78 4.22 12.83 -3.45
N TRP A 79 3.69 11.70 -2.97
CA TRP A 79 2.54 11.71 -2.06
C TRP A 79 3.00 12.06 -0.63
N GLU A 80 2.57 13.22 -0.15
CA GLU A 80 2.88 13.69 1.20
C GLU A 80 1.75 13.32 2.18
N GLU A 81 2.14 12.79 3.34
CA GLU A 81 1.24 12.57 4.48
C GLU A 81 1.90 13.10 5.75
N PRO A 82 1.20 13.90 6.57
CA PRO A 82 1.79 14.45 7.79
C PRO A 82 2.13 13.34 8.78
N VAL A 83 3.32 13.43 9.36
CA VAL A 83 3.71 12.57 10.48
C VAL A 83 2.84 12.91 11.69
N LYS A 84 2.08 11.92 12.17
CA LYS A 84 1.28 12.07 13.38
C LYS A 84 2.12 11.59 14.56
N PRO A 85 2.37 12.44 15.59
CA PRO A 85 3.01 11.97 16.80
C PRO A 85 2.13 10.90 17.44
N ASP A 86 2.68 9.72 17.68
CA ASP A 86 1.95 8.70 18.44
C ASP A 86 1.96 9.12 19.91
N GLY A 87 0.79 9.49 20.42
CA GLY A 87 0.56 9.57 21.86
C GLY A 87 0.65 8.15 22.41
N VAL A 88 1.43 7.97 23.47
CA VAL A 88 1.95 6.71 24.05
C VAL A 88 0.92 5.56 24.25
N ALA A 89 -0.38 5.81 24.16
CA ALA A 89 -1.41 4.80 24.34
C ALA A 89 -1.86 4.16 23.00
N PRO A 90 -1.96 2.82 22.93
CA PRO A 90 -2.53 2.14 21.76
C PRO A 90 -3.98 2.58 21.54
N LYS A 91 -4.33 2.88 20.28
CA LYS A 91 -5.69 3.31 19.90
C LYS A 91 -6.75 2.23 20.15
N SER A 92 -6.34 0.96 20.18
CA SER A 92 -7.18 -0.18 20.49
C SER A 92 -6.34 -1.32 21.09
N LEU A 93 -6.99 -2.12 21.93
CA LEU A 93 -6.46 -3.38 22.45
C LEU A 93 -7.38 -4.50 21.96
N ASN A 94 -6.81 -5.48 21.26
CA ASN A 94 -7.56 -6.62 20.72
C ASN A 94 -7.00 -7.94 21.29
N ALA A 95 -7.90 -8.81 21.74
CA ALA A 95 -7.59 -10.18 22.13
C ALA A 95 -8.34 -11.12 21.18
N PHE A 96 -7.60 -11.97 20.46
CA PHE A 96 -8.14 -12.86 19.45
C PHE A 96 -7.60 -14.27 19.63
N LYS A 97 -8.50 -15.27 19.57
CA LYS A 97 -8.18 -16.69 19.56
C LYS A 97 -8.98 -17.38 18.46
N SER A 98 -8.29 -18.11 17.59
CA SER A 98 -8.95 -19.00 16.63
C SER A 98 -9.18 -20.38 17.25
N PHE A 99 -10.40 -20.89 17.11
CA PHE A 99 -10.80 -22.25 17.52
C PHE A 99 -11.16 -23.08 16.29
N GLY A 100 -10.92 -24.39 16.35
CA GLY A 100 -11.58 -25.34 15.45
C GLY A 100 -13.06 -25.51 15.82
N PRO A 101 -13.77 -26.50 15.25
CA PRO A 101 -15.14 -26.80 15.67
C PRO A 101 -15.19 -27.12 17.18
N THR A 102 -15.86 -26.27 17.96
CA THR A 102 -15.95 -26.39 19.43
C THR A 102 -17.38 -26.16 19.91
N GLY A 103 -17.77 -26.88 20.97
CA GLY A 103 -19.09 -26.75 21.63
C GLY A 103 -19.16 -25.59 22.62
N GLY A 104 -20.39 -25.26 23.06
CA GLY A 104 -20.73 -24.01 23.75
C GLY A 104 -19.99 -23.73 25.08
N ASP A 105 -19.71 -24.74 25.90
CA ASP A 105 -19.10 -24.54 27.22
C ASP A 105 -17.61 -24.19 27.14
N THR A 106 -16.92 -24.66 26.10
CA THR A 106 -15.50 -24.40 25.88
C THR A 106 -15.20 -22.93 25.59
N LEU A 107 -16.16 -22.14 25.09
CA LEU A 107 -15.94 -20.75 24.67
C LEU A 107 -15.99 -19.75 25.82
N ARG A 108 -16.66 -20.06 26.93
CA ARG A 108 -16.79 -19.14 28.09
C ARG A 108 -15.54 -19.05 28.95
N GLN A 109 -14.56 -19.93 28.72
CA GLN A 109 -13.32 -20.02 29.48
C GLN A 109 -12.17 -19.21 28.85
N TRP A 110 -12.42 -18.51 27.73
CA TRP A 110 -11.44 -17.76 26.94
C TRP A 110 -11.81 -16.30 26.81
#